data_AF-A0A7C2C1K9-F1
#
_entry.id   AF-A0A7C2C1K9-F1
#
_cell.length_a   1.000
_cell.length_b   1.000
_cell.length_c   1.000
_cell.angle_alpha   90.00
_cell.angle_beta   90.00
_cell.angle_gamma   90.00
#
_symmetry.space_group_name_H-M   'P 1'
#
loop_
_entity.id
_entity.type
_entity.pdbx_description
1 polymer ?
#
loop_
_entity_poly.entity_id
_entity_poly.type
_entity_poly.pdbx_seq_one_letter_code
_entity_poly.pdbx_strand_id
1 'polypeptide(L)'
;GSNLMVRCPVAYASPTAAVTGSVFPGLGSGTAFSAWDAVSFSGGSFAGLTAPTGPGREVAVFGVSVGTPYFGRTGLVNLPTLVSVPVSPTNTLSLTTPPGFFSYAGLVLSTFVPVDLVPPSWTGTGSPQPVARPSSLFGGDLFQFWTCQGWSCAILRKDASDPLVAPGASLSLSVPLLSLSVNQSHTPSALPTFSNIASGGFSPGLSFLGYALFLGEPGVRYWRHFLSAGALGGATGYYVDVEQAPGFAGVVPSSGSSVQLRATAFAGDQPLSALLAARPIPKETFAAHSLFLDRMWPVHLEAALLQSTFTW
;
A
#
# COMPACT_ATOMS: atom_id res chain seq x y z
N GLY A 1 2.32 17.91 -23.09
CA GLY A 1 2.16 16.71 -22.25
C GLY A 1 2.64 17.05 -20.85
N SER A 2 1.80 16.87 -19.84
CA SER A 2 2.17 17.00 -18.44
C SER A 2 2.82 15.70 -17.98
N ASN A 3 4.16 15.66 -17.97
CA ASN A 3 4.90 14.51 -17.46
C ASN A 3 4.72 14.42 -15.95
N LEU A 4 4.05 13.36 -15.47
CA LEU A 4 4.02 13.02 -14.06
C LEU A 4 5.40 12.46 -13.67
N MET A 5 6.27 13.32 -13.12
CA MET A 5 7.48 12.83 -12.46
C MET A 5 7.10 12.12 -11.16
N VAL A 6 7.04 10.79 -11.20
CA VAL A 6 6.99 9.97 -9.98
C VAL A 6 8.34 10.10 -9.30
N ARG A 7 8.43 11.00 -8.32
CA ARG A 7 9.64 11.12 -7.49
C ARG A 7 9.82 9.80 -6.73
N CYS A 8 10.96 9.13 -6.86
CA CYS A 8 11.31 8.04 -5.94
C CYS A 8 11.11 8.56 -4.50
N PRO A 9 10.41 7.81 -3.63
CA PRO A 9 10.36 8.17 -2.22
C PRO A 9 11.79 8.33 -1.73
N VAL A 10 12.12 9.47 -1.11
CA VAL A 10 13.49 9.82 -0.69
C VAL A 10 14.13 8.73 0.19
N ALA A 11 13.30 7.97 0.91
CA ALA A 11 13.70 6.79 1.68
C ALA A 11 14.41 5.71 0.83
N TYR A 12 14.10 5.61 -0.47
CA TYR A 12 14.65 4.59 -1.38
C TYR A 12 15.85 5.07 -2.19
N ALA A 13 16.09 6.39 -2.21
CA ALA A 13 17.25 6.98 -2.84
C ALA A 13 18.46 7.08 -1.90
N SER A 14 18.31 6.68 -0.63
CA SER A 14 19.35 6.82 0.40
C SER A 14 20.13 5.52 0.59
N PRO A 15 21.45 5.58 0.86
CA PRO A 15 22.22 4.40 1.26
C PRO A 15 21.59 3.72 2.47
N THR A 16 21.60 2.38 2.50
CA THR A 16 21.10 1.60 3.62
C THR A 16 22.24 1.05 4.48
N ALA A 17 21.94 0.76 5.74
CA ALA A 17 22.84 0.07 6.66
C ALA A 17 22.07 -0.94 7.50
N ALA A 18 22.78 -1.94 8.03
CA ALA A 18 22.25 -2.85 9.04
C ALA A 18 22.20 -2.13 10.39
N VAL A 19 21.02 -2.08 10.98
CA VAL A 19 20.76 -1.49 12.29
C VAL A 19 20.47 -2.59 13.30
N THR A 20 21.11 -2.48 14.44
CA THR A 20 20.82 -3.24 15.66
C THR A 20 20.13 -2.31 16.63
N GLY A 21 19.22 -2.83 17.44
CA GLY A 21 18.61 -2.01 18.47
C GLY A 21 18.17 -2.77 19.70
N SER A 22 18.05 -2.02 20.79
CA SER A 22 17.48 -2.49 22.05
C SER A 22 16.04 -2.01 22.19
N VAL A 23 15.23 -2.80 22.90
CA VAL A 23 13.81 -2.56 23.14
C VAL A 23 13.54 -2.72 24.63
N PHE A 24 12.89 -1.73 25.25
CA PHE A 24 12.55 -1.77 26.66
C PHE A 24 11.12 -1.28 26.91
N PRO A 25 10.27 -2.07 27.61
CA PRO A 25 10.50 -3.45 28.05
C PRO A 25 10.69 -4.44 26.88
N GLY A 26 11.29 -5.60 27.14
CA GLY A 26 11.42 -6.66 26.14
C GLY A 26 10.06 -7.24 25.74
N LEU A 27 9.94 -7.71 24.49
CA LEU A 27 8.71 -8.24 23.91
C LEU A 27 8.76 -9.77 23.82
N GLY A 28 7.62 -10.43 23.99
CA GLY A 28 7.53 -11.89 23.77
C GLY A 28 7.66 -12.23 22.28
N SER A 29 7.03 -11.43 21.43
CA SER A 29 7.22 -11.41 19.99
C SER A 29 7.15 -9.97 19.50
N GLY A 30 8.04 -9.58 18.59
CA GLY A 30 8.03 -8.25 18.01
C GLY A 30 8.63 -8.21 16.63
N THR A 31 8.38 -7.10 15.95
CA THR A 31 8.97 -6.79 14.65
C THR A 31 9.50 -5.37 14.72
N ALA A 32 10.73 -5.18 14.28
CA ALA A 32 11.33 -3.87 14.07
C ALA A 32 11.19 -3.51 12.59
N PHE A 33 10.78 -2.28 12.31
CA PHE A 33 10.43 -1.80 10.98
C PHE A 33 11.27 -0.59 10.61
N SER A 34 11.67 -0.52 9.36
CA SER A 34 12.22 0.66 8.70
C SER A 34 11.43 0.93 7.42
N ALA A 35 11.68 2.06 6.77
CA ALA A 35 11.08 2.35 5.46
C ALA A 35 11.47 1.33 4.37
N TRP A 36 12.51 0.52 4.59
CA TRP A 36 13.04 -0.46 3.64
C TRP A 36 12.68 -1.90 3.97
N ASP A 37 12.70 -2.26 5.26
CA ASP A 37 12.65 -3.65 5.68
C ASP A 37 12.00 -3.83 7.05
N ALA A 38 11.74 -5.09 7.41
CA ALA A 38 11.26 -5.47 8.72
C ALA A 38 11.97 -6.75 9.20
N VAL A 39 12.28 -6.82 10.49
CA VAL A 39 12.89 -8.00 11.12
C VAL A 39 12.15 -8.42 12.36
N SER A 40 11.77 -9.69 12.45
CA SER A 40 11.15 -10.26 13.64
C SER A 40 12.19 -10.55 14.72
N PHE A 41 11.81 -10.38 15.98
CA PHE A 41 12.67 -10.64 17.13
C PHE A 41 11.83 -11.05 18.36
N SER A 42 12.52 -11.52 19.38
CA SER A 42 11.97 -11.76 20.72
C SER A 42 12.97 -11.29 21.78
N GLY A 43 12.47 -10.89 22.95
CA GLY A 43 13.26 -10.32 24.02
C GLY A 43 13.51 -8.80 23.85
N GLY A 44 14.67 -8.34 24.31
CA GLY A 44 15.01 -6.92 24.42
C GLY A 44 15.87 -6.35 23.30
N SER A 45 16.06 -7.07 22.19
CA SER A 45 16.92 -6.60 21.09
C SER A 45 16.57 -7.20 19.74
N PHE A 46 16.86 -6.45 18.66
CA PHE A 46 16.82 -6.91 17.27
C PHE A 46 18.14 -6.58 16.58
N ALA A 47 18.48 -7.31 15.51
CA ALA A 47 19.67 -7.08 14.71
C ALA A 47 19.40 -7.37 13.23
N GLY A 48 20.21 -6.79 12.34
CA GLY A 48 20.12 -7.04 10.90
C GLY A 48 18.96 -6.33 10.21
N LEU A 49 18.34 -5.32 10.85
CA LEU A 49 17.32 -4.50 10.20
C LEU A 49 17.98 -3.62 9.14
N THR A 50 17.68 -3.84 7.87
CA THR A 50 18.12 -2.92 6.81
C THR A 50 17.34 -1.62 6.91
N ALA A 51 18.01 -0.49 7.13
CA ALA A 51 17.36 0.82 7.23
C ALA A 51 18.09 1.89 6.40
N PRO A 52 17.37 2.85 5.78
CA PRO A 52 18.01 3.97 5.09
C PRO A 52 18.72 4.89 6.09
N THR A 53 19.93 5.30 5.77
CA THR A 53 20.78 6.15 6.63
C THR A 53 20.59 7.65 6.35
N GLY A 54 21.11 8.49 7.23
CA GLY A 54 21.01 9.94 7.15
C GLY A 54 19.98 10.56 8.10
N PRO A 55 19.83 11.89 8.10
CA PRO A 55 18.92 12.59 8.99
C PRO A 55 17.45 12.35 8.63
N GLY A 56 16.57 12.41 9.65
CA GLY A 56 15.13 12.27 9.46
C GLY A 56 14.72 10.84 9.13
N ARG A 57 15.41 9.86 9.70
CA ARG A 57 15.12 8.43 9.57
C ARG A 57 14.59 7.91 10.89
N GLU A 58 13.87 6.80 10.83
CA GLU A 58 13.16 6.28 11.98
C GLU A 58 13.11 4.76 11.93
N VAL A 59 13.20 4.14 13.11
CA VAL A 59 12.89 2.74 13.33
C VAL A 59 11.68 2.67 14.25
N ALA A 60 10.70 1.87 13.86
CA ALA A 60 9.53 1.58 14.67
C ALA A 60 9.60 0.13 15.17
N VAL A 61 8.99 -0.14 16.31
CA VAL A 61 8.84 -1.47 16.87
C VAL A 61 7.39 -1.67 17.23
N PHE A 62 6.83 -2.79 16.81
CA PHE A 62 5.52 -3.26 17.24
C PHE A 62 5.59 -4.73 17.64
N GLY A 63 4.89 -5.11 18.69
CA GLY A 63 4.86 -6.49 19.14
C GLY A 63 3.97 -6.70 20.35
N VAL A 64 4.06 -7.88 20.95
CA VAL A 64 3.22 -8.32 22.05
C VAL A 64 4.09 -8.77 23.22
N SER A 65 3.71 -8.37 24.42
CA SER A 65 4.26 -8.90 25.68
C SER A 65 3.12 -9.30 26.59
N VAL A 66 3.06 -10.58 26.96
CA VAL A 66 2.01 -11.17 27.82
C VAL A 66 0.60 -10.82 27.30
N GLY A 67 0.37 -10.98 25.99
CA GLY A 67 -0.90 -10.68 25.33
C GLY A 67 -1.22 -9.19 25.14
N THR A 68 -0.42 -8.28 25.71
CA THR A 68 -0.61 -6.83 25.54
C THR A 68 0.22 -6.32 24.36
N PRO A 69 -0.37 -5.59 23.40
CA PRO A 69 0.38 -4.95 22.31
C PRO A 69 1.20 -3.75 22.80
N TYR A 70 2.42 -3.62 22.28
CA TYR A 70 3.35 -2.54 22.55
C TYR A 70 3.81 -1.92 21.25
N PHE A 71 3.97 -0.60 21.26
CA PHE A 71 4.53 0.16 20.15
C PHE A 71 5.59 1.14 20.66
N GLY A 72 6.63 1.35 19.85
CA GLY A 72 7.65 2.34 20.09
C GLY A 72 8.31 2.78 18.80
N ARG A 73 9.00 3.91 18.85
CA ARG A 73 9.76 4.43 17.71
C ARG A 73 10.91 5.29 18.20
N THR A 74 11.96 5.40 17.40
CA THR A 74 13.11 6.25 17.70
C THR A 74 12.80 7.74 17.58
N GLY A 75 11.72 8.10 16.86
CA GLY A 75 11.57 9.44 16.31
C GLY A 75 12.56 9.71 15.18
N LEU A 76 12.61 10.97 14.75
CA LEU A 76 13.52 11.43 13.70
C LEU A 76 14.97 11.45 14.22
N VAL A 77 15.76 10.48 13.78
CA VAL A 77 17.18 10.37 14.13
C VAL A 77 18.05 10.37 12.87
N ASN A 78 19.33 10.66 13.06
CA ASN A 78 20.34 10.25 12.09
C ASN A 78 20.71 8.81 12.44
N LEU A 79 20.19 7.82 11.69
CA LEU A 79 20.26 6.42 12.11
C LEU A 79 21.72 5.96 12.29
N PRO A 80 22.14 5.65 13.54
CA PRO A 80 23.40 4.96 13.80
C PRO A 80 23.24 3.46 13.51
N THR A 81 24.33 2.70 13.58
CA THR A 81 24.28 1.22 13.58
C THR A 81 23.58 0.65 14.82
N LEU A 82 23.44 1.43 15.90
CA LEU A 82 22.78 1.04 17.15
C LEU A 82 21.69 2.04 17.54
N VAL A 83 20.48 1.56 17.85
CA VAL A 83 19.36 2.38 18.32
C VAL A 83 18.73 1.82 19.60
N SER A 84 18.10 2.69 20.39
CA SER A 84 17.26 2.28 21.53
C SER A 84 15.83 2.70 21.26
N VAL A 85 14.89 1.75 21.30
CA VAL A 85 13.48 1.99 21.03
C VAL A 85 12.66 1.79 22.31
N PRO A 86 12.26 2.88 22.98
CA PRO A 86 11.33 2.78 24.11
C PRO A 86 9.96 2.36 23.57
N VAL A 87 9.37 1.32 24.16
CA VAL A 87 8.03 0.85 23.79
C VAL A 87 7.05 1.05 24.94
N SER A 88 5.80 1.35 24.60
CA SER A 88 4.71 1.53 25.56
C SER A 88 3.48 0.72 25.15
N PRO A 89 2.64 0.27 26.10
CA PRO A 89 1.37 -0.37 25.78
C PRO A 89 0.53 0.50 24.85
N THR A 90 -0.13 -0.12 23.89
CA THR A 90 -1.03 0.61 22.99
C THR A 90 -2.45 0.63 23.53
N ASN A 91 -3.23 1.63 23.09
CA ASN A 91 -4.68 1.55 23.21
C ASN A 91 -5.23 0.54 22.18
N THR A 92 -6.54 0.41 22.13
CA THR A 92 -7.23 -0.40 21.13
C THR A 92 -8.19 0.43 20.29
N LEU A 93 -8.40 -0.04 19.08
CA LEU A 93 -9.42 0.36 18.11
C LEU A 93 -10.25 -0.90 17.84
N SER A 94 -11.56 -0.78 17.67
CA SER A 94 -12.42 -1.88 17.26
C SER A 94 -12.60 -1.86 15.75
N LEU A 95 -12.11 -2.88 15.06
CA LEU A 95 -12.20 -2.99 13.60
C LEU A 95 -13.12 -4.13 13.21
N THR A 96 -14.13 -3.85 12.39
CA THR A 96 -15.03 -4.88 11.82
C THR A 96 -14.72 -5.05 10.35
N THR A 97 -14.41 -6.27 9.93
CA THR A 97 -14.16 -6.65 8.53
C THR A 97 -15.16 -7.72 8.10
N PRO A 98 -15.56 -7.76 6.82
CA PRO A 98 -16.52 -8.75 6.35
C PRO A 98 -15.99 -10.18 6.50
N PRO A 99 -16.86 -11.17 6.76
CA PRO A 99 -16.43 -12.55 6.99
C PRO A 99 -15.76 -13.14 5.74
N GLY A 100 -14.58 -13.75 5.93
CA GLY A 100 -13.82 -14.41 4.87
C GLY A 100 -13.02 -13.48 3.96
N PHE A 101 -13.02 -12.17 4.22
CA PHE A 101 -12.27 -11.21 3.40
C PHE A 101 -10.82 -11.12 3.88
N PHE A 102 -9.89 -11.04 2.94
CA PHE A 102 -8.49 -10.81 3.24
C PHE A 102 -8.31 -9.35 3.63
N SER A 103 -7.81 -9.10 4.84
CA SER A 103 -7.82 -7.76 5.44
C SER A 103 -6.50 -7.41 6.11
N TYR A 104 -6.31 -6.13 6.38
CA TYR A 104 -5.11 -5.59 7.01
C TYR A 104 -5.43 -4.33 7.80
N ALA A 105 -4.64 -4.15 8.85
CA ALA A 105 -4.54 -2.92 9.60
C ALA A 105 -3.06 -2.65 9.90
N GLY A 106 -2.66 -1.43 9.65
CA GLY A 106 -1.29 -0.98 9.82
C GLY A 106 -1.23 0.51 10.10
N LEU A 107 -0.01 0.98 10.28
CA LEU A 107 0.34 2.37 10.45
C LEU A 107 1.46 2.69 9.47
N VAL A 108 1.33 3.77 8.73
CA VAL A 108 2.42 4.33 7.94
C VAL A 108 2.85 5.61 8.63
N LEU A 109 4.09 5.63 9.13
CA LEU A 109 4.64 6.81 9.76
C LEU A 109 4.88 7.91 8.72
N SER A 110 4.88 9.16 9.14
CA SER A 110 5.26 10.34 8.34
C SER A 110 6.67 10.23 7.72
N THR A 111 7.51 9.35 8.26
CA THR A 111 8.83 8.94 7.75
C THR A 111 8.79 7.79 6.74
N PHE A 112 7.60 7.38 6.34
CA PHE A 112 7.29 6.26 5.43
C PHE A 112 7.67 4.87 5.95
N VAL A 113 7.82 4.70 7.27
CA VAL A 113 7.98 3.38 7.88
C VAL A 113 6.60 2.70 7.94
N PRO A 114 6.38 1.57 7.23
CA PRO A 114 5.17 0.78 7.39
C PRO A 114 5.30 -0.08 8.66
N VAL A 115 4.23 -0.12 9.45
CA VAL A 115 4.14 -0.90 10.69
C VAL A 115 2.88 -1.74 10.61
N ASP A 116 3.05 -3.06 10.58
CA ASP A 116 1.94 -4.00 10.55
C ASP A 116 1.37 -4.14 11.97
N LEU A 117 0.09 -3.79 12.16
CA LEU A 117 -0.60 -3.88 13.45
C LEU A 117 -1.35 -5.20 13.64
N VAL A 118 -1.56 -5.92 12.54
CA VAL A 118 -2.13 -7.26 12.50
C VAL A 118 -1.23 -8.20 11.70
N PRO A 119 -1.33 -9.52 11.89
CA PRO A 119 -0.57 -10.48 11.10
C PRO A 119 -0.90 -10.39 9.58
N PRO A 120 0.04 -10.76 8.69
CA PRO A 120 -0.12 -10.68 7.22
C PRO A 120 -1.26 -11.54 6.62
N SER A 121 -1.91 -12.38 7.42
CA SER A 121 -2.98 -13.30 7.00
C SER A 121 -4.28 -13.05 7.77
N TRP A 122 -4.57 -11.79 8.09
CA TRP A 122 -5.75 -11.45 8.87
C TRP A 122 -7.03 -11.59 8.03
N THR A 123 -7.86 -12.56 8.38
CA THR A 123 -9.15 -12.82 7.71
C THR A 123 -10.28 -12.22 8.53
N GLY A 124 -11.19 -11.52 7.86
CA GLY A 124 -12.34 -10.93 8.51
C GLY A 124 -13.31 -11.96 9.06
N THR A 125 -13.96 -11.60 10.16
CA THR A 125 -14.86 -12.49 10.92
C THR A 125 -16.32 -12.02 10.88
N GLY A 126 -16.59 -10.84 10.34
CA GLY A 126 -17.92 -10.20 10.40
C GLY A 126 -18.26 -9.63 11.79
N SER A 127 -17.37 -9.75 12.77
CA SER A 127 -17.55 -9.24 14.13
C SER A 127 -16.44 -8.25 14.49
N PRO A 128 -16.68 -7.33 15.43
CA PRO A 128 -15.64 -6.40 15.87
C PRO A 128 -14.43 -7.14 16.46
N GLN A 129 -13.23 -6.74 16.06
CA GLN A 129 -11.95 -7.29 16.51
C GLN A 129 -11.09 -6.17 17.11
N PRO A 130 -10.40 -6.39 18.24
CA PRO A 130 -9.48 -5.41 18.78
C PRO A 130 -8.22 -5.33 17.91
N VAL A 131 -7.87 -4.12 17.49
CA VAL A 131 -6.63 -3.79 16.79
C VAL A 131 -5.85 -2.80 17.63
N ALA A 132 -4.52 -2.93 17.67
CA ALA A 132 -3.67 -2.01 18.40
C ALA A 132 -3.80 -0.57 17.85
N ARG A 133 -3.93 0.40 18.75
CA ARG A 133 -3.94 1.83 18.45
C ARG A 133 -2.77 2.48 19.20
N PRO A 134 -1.59 2.60 18.57
CA PRO A 134 -0.44 3.29 19.16
C PRO A 134 -0.77 4.70 19.67
N SER A 135 -0.19 5.10 20.81
CA SER A 135 -0.45 6.41 21.44
C SER A 135 0.56 7.48 21.01
N SER A 136 1.81 7.09 20.76
CA SER A 136 2.88 7.96 20.28
C SER A 136 2.79 8.15 18.77
N LEU A 137 1.85 8.99 18.32
CA LEU A 137 1.66 9.36 16.91
C LEU A 137 1.95 10.85 16.69
N PHE A 138 2.49 11.21 15.52
CA PHE A 138 2.77 12.58 15.10
C PHE A 138 1.85 12.98 13.94
N GLY A 139 1.77 14.28 13.65
CA GLY A 139 1.05 14.78 12.49
C GLY A 139 1.60 14.19 11.19
N GLY A 140 0.71 13.69 10.34
CA GLY A 140 1.07 13.01 9.10
C GLY A 140 1.37 11.52 9.25
N ASP A 141 1.27 10.93 10.43
CA ASP A 141 1.17 9.47 10.56
C ASP A 141 -0.24 9.03 10.14
N LEU A 142 -0.34 7.96 9.35
CA LEU A 142 -1.60 7.48 8.78
C LEU A 142 -1.89 6.07 9.23
N PHE A 143 -3.04 5.84 9.85
CA PHE A 143 -3.59 4.50 9.93
C PHE A 143 -3.99 4.04 8.55
N GLN A 144 -3.59 2.81 8.19
CA GLN A 144 -3.89 2.21 6.91
C GLN A 144 -4.66 0.92 7.13
N PHE A 145 -5.80 0.84 6.49
CA PHE A 145 -6.64 -0.34 6.47
C PHE A 145 -6.90 -0.74 5.03
N TRP A 146 -6.96 -2.03 4.78
CA TRP A 146 -7.54 -2.51 3.54
C TRP A 146 -8.26 -3.83 3.76
N THR A 147 -9.23 -4.10 2.91
CA THR A 147 -9.96 -5.36 2.88
C THR A 147 -10.29 -5.70 1.44
N CYS A 148 -10.22 -6.98 1.10
CA CYS A 148 -10.33 -7.47 -0.26
C CYS A 148 -11.17 -8.76 -0.32
N GLN A 149 -11.95 -8.88 -1.37
CA GLN A 149 -12.64 -10.10 -1.78
C GLN A 149 -12.34 -10.37 -3.25
N GLY A 150 -11.59 -11.45 -3.50
CA GLY A 150 -11.14 -11.78 -4.86
C GLY A 150 -10.35 -10.63 -5.47
N TRP A 151 -10.90 -10.00 -6.51
CA TRP A 151 -10.25 -8.92 -7.26
C TRP A 151 -10.74 -7.52 -6.91
N SER A 152 -11.48 -7.39 -5.81
CA SER A 152 -12.08 -6.14 -5.35
C SER A 152 -11.53 -5.78 -3.99
N CYS A 153 -11.05 -4.55 -3.83
CA CYS A 153 -10.44 -4.07 -2.58
C CYS A 153 -10.94 -2.67 -2.21
N ALA A 154 -11.06 -2.42 -0.91
CA ALA A 154 -11.20 -1.09 -0.34
C ALA A 154 -9.96 -0.79 0.51
N ILE A 155 -9.38 0.39 0.33
CA ILE A 155 -8.23 0.92 1.05
C ILE A 155 -8.68 2.19 1.75
N LEU A 156 -8.49 2.25 3.06
CA LEU A 156 -8.82 3.40 3.87
C LEU A 156 -7.58 3.86 4.62
N ARG A 157 -7.18 5.11 4.41
CA ARG A 157 -6.13 5.79 5.14
C ARG A 157 -6.71 6.95 5.92
N LYS A 158 -6.46 6.95 7.23
CA LYS A 158 -6.93 7.98 8.15
C LYS A 158 -5.75 8.64 8.83
N ASP A 159 -5.80 9.96 8.96
CA ASP A 159 -4.84 10.66 9.80
C ASP A 159 -4.93 10.14 11.24
N ALA A 160 -3.80 10.04 11.94
CA ALA A 160 -3.74 9.62 13.33
C ALA A 160 -4.65 10.44 14.27
N SER A 161 -4.98 11.67 13.89
CA SER A 161 -5.91 12.58 14.59
C SER A 161 -7.38 12.44 14.18
N ASP A 162 -7.71 11.64 13.16
CA ASP A 162 -9.09 11.42 12.72
C ASP A 162 -9.89 10.73 13.85
N PRO A 163 -11.07 11.25 14.24
CA PRO A 163 -11.91 10.65 15.29
C PRO A 163 -12.27 9.18 15.04
N LEU A 164 -12.32 8.73 13.79
CA LEU A 164 -12.64 7.34 13.42
C LEU A 164 -11.54 6.34 13.83
N VAL A 165 -10.33 6.81 14.14
CA VAL A 165 -9.20 6.00 14.62
C VAL A 165 -8.70 6.45 15.99
N ALA A 166 -9.54 7.20 16.71
CA ALA A 166 -9.29 7.53 18.10
C ALA A 166 -9.24 6.27 18.99
N PRO A 167 -8.55 6.30 20.14
CA PRO A 167 -8.61 5.22 21.12
C PRO A 167 -10.06 4.87 21.49
N GLY A 168 -10.42 3.59 21.42
CA GLY A 168 -11.77 3.10 21.68
C GLY A 168 -12.78 3.30 20.54
N ALA A 169 -12.39 3.95 19.43
CA ALA A 169 -13.25 4.11 18.27
C ALA A 169 -13.59 2.77 17.62
N SER A 170 -14.71 2.75 16.89
CA SER A 170 -15.14 1.61 16.08
C SER A 170 -15.15 2.00 14.61
N LEU A 171 -14.50 1.18 13.78
CA LEU A 171 -14.40 1.35 12.35
C LEU A 171 -14.88 0.06 11.67
N SER A 172 -15.73 0.19 10.66
CA SER A 172 -16.15 -0.92 9.82
C SER A 172 -15.56 -0.74 8.43
N LEU A 173 -14.88 -1.77 7.93
CA LEU A 173 -14.43 -1.83 6.56
C LEU A 173 -15.45 -2.62 5.73
N SER A 174 -15.69 -2.16 4.51
CA SER A 174 -16.53 -2.84 3.54
C SER A 174 -15.90 -2.70 2.17
N VAL A 175 -15.96 -3.76 1.36
CA VAL A 175 -15.79 -3.64 -0.08
C VAL A 175 -17.18 -3.79 -0.69
N PRO A 176 -17.66 -2.81 -1.47
CA PRO A 176 -18.89 -3.02 -2.20
C PRO A 176 -18.67 -4.08 -3.29
N LEU A 177 -19.77 -4.52 -3.94
CA LEU A 177 -19.69 -5.46 -5.06
C LEU A 177 -19.14 -4.76 -6.30
N LEU A 178 -17.82 -4.56 -6.32
CA LEU A 178 -17.12 -3.95 -7.42
C LEU A 178 -17.05 -4.91 -8.61
N SER A 179 -17.20 -4.36 -9.82
CA SER A 179 -17.03 -5.08 -11.06
C SER A 179 -16.08 -4.35 -12.00
N LEU A 180 -15.30 -5.12 -12.74
CA LEU A 180 -14.50 -4.67 -13.87
C LEU A 180 -14.57 -5.73 -14.96
N SER A 181 -15.12 -5.36 -16.12
CA SER A 181 -15.10 -6.19 -17.32
C SER A 181 -14.15 -5.57 -18.33
N VAL A 182 -13.26 -6.39 -18.90
CA VAL A 182 -12.36 -5.97 -19.98
C VAL A 182 -12.18 -7.12 -20.94
N ASN A 183 -12.25 -6.82 -22.24
CA ASN A 183 -11.79 -7.70 -23.29
C ASN A 183 -10.30 -7.42 -23.55
N GLN A 184 -9.47 -8.46 -23.46
CA GLN A 184 -8.05 -8.37 -23.75
C GLN A 184 -7.65 -9.34 -24.86
N SER A 185 -6.84 -8.87 -25.81
CA SER A 185 -6.13 -9.74 -26.76
C SER A 185 -4.64 -9.51 -26.63
N HIS A 186 -3.86 -10.58 -26.72
CA HIS A 186 -2.41 -10.54 -26.68
C HIS A 186 -1.86 -11.67 -27.55
N THR A 187 -0.70 -11.44 -28.18
CA THR A 187 0.11 -12.50 -28.79
C THR A 187 1.55 -12.32 -28.33
N PRO A 188 2.39 -13.36 -28.41
CA PRO A 188 3.83 -13.27 -28.10
C PRO A 188 4.58 -12.18 -28.89
N SER A 189 4.01 -11.74 -30.02
CA SER A 189 4.64 -10.81 -30.94
C SER A 189 3.89 -9.49 -31.11
N ALA A 190 2.85 -9.23 -30.32
CA ALA A 190 2.05 -8.02 -30.44
C ALA A 190 1.64 -7.46 -29.07
N LEU A 191 1.50 -6.14 -29.03
CA LEU A 191 1.09 -5.41 -27.85
C LEU A 191 -0.32 -5.82 -27.41
N PRO A 192 -0.56 -5.96 -26.08
CA PRO A 192 -1.86 -6.32 -25.58
C PRO A 192 -2.85 -5.18 -25.83
N THR A 193 -4.05 -5.53 -26.28
CA THR A 193 -5.15 -4.57 -26.43
C THR A 193 -6.14 -4.73 -25.29
N PHE A 194 -6.69 -3.62 -24.81
CA PHE A 194 -7.82 -3.59 -23.89
C PHE A 194 -9.01 -2.91 -24.56
N SER A 195 -10.16 -3.58 -24.53
CA SER A 195 -11.40 -3.10 -25.13
C SER A 195 -12.59 -3.42 -24.25
N ASN A 196 -13.71 -2.74 -24.46
CA ASN A 196 -14.93 -2.87 -23.65
C ASN A 196 -14.68 -2.76 -22.14
N ILE A 197 -13.82 -1.82 -21.75
CA ILE A 197 -13.53 -1.56 -20.34
C ILE A 197 -14.76 -0.92 -19.72
N ALA A 198 -15.37 -1.61 -18.76
CA ALA A 198 -16.47 -1.10 -17.98
C ALA A 198 -16.30 -1.49 -16.52
N SER A 199 -16.61 -0.56 -15.62
CA SER A 199 -16.50 -0.77 -14.17
C SER A 199 -17.74 -0.26 -13.47
N GLY A 200 -18.10 -0.88 -12.35
CA GLY A 200 -19.27 -0.50 -11.56
C GLY A 200 -19.21 -0.97 -10.12
N GLY A 201 -20.24 -0.60 -9.36
CA GLY A 201 -20.41 -1.04 -7.98
C GLY A 201 -19.66 -0.22 -6.93
N PHE A 202 -19.01 0.88 -7.31
CA PHE A 202 -18.33 1.76 -6.36
C PHE A 202 -19.31 2.41 -5.37
N SER A 203 -18.85 2.65 -4.15
CA SER A 203 -19.68 3.23 -3.08
C SER A 203 -20.21 4.62 -3.42
N PRO A 204 -21.46 4.95 -3.03
CA PRO A 204 -21.99 6.30 -3.14
C PRO A 204 -21.10 7.30 -2.40
N GLY A 205 -20.76 8.41 -3.06
CA GLY A 205 -19.90 9.46 -2.50
C GLY A 205 -18.42 9.37 -2.92
N LEU A 206 -18.00 8.28 -3.56
CA LEU A 206 -16.69 8.22 -4.21
C LEU A 206 -16.77 8.72 -5.66
N SER A 207 -15.74 9.44 -6.08
CA SER A 207 -15.59 9.89 -7.47
C SER A 207 -14.76 8.88 -8.25
N PHE A 208 -15.23 8.51 -9.44
CA PHE A 208 -14.45 7.66 -10.34
C PHE A 208 -13.18 8.40 -10.78
N LEU A 209 -12.01 7.83 -10.48
CA LEU A 209 -10.71 8.45 -10.72
C LEU A 209 -10.14 8.06 -12.08
N GLY A 210 -10.44 6.84 -12.55
CA GLY A 210 -9.92 6.33 -13.81
C GLY A 210 -9.49 4.88 -13.76
N TYR A 211 -8.67 4.49 -14.74
CA TYR A 211 -8.11 3.15 -14.87
C TYR A 211 -6.58 3.19 -14.81
N ALA A 212 -5.95 2.15 -14.26
CA ALA A 212 -4.53 1.87 -14.47
C ALA A 212 -4.38 0.58 -15.25
N LEU A 213 -3.52 0.64 -16.27
CA LEU A 213 -3.09 -0.50 -17.06
C LEU A 213 -1.67 -0.85 -16.65
N PHE A 214 -1.42 -2.14 -16.51
CA PHE A 214 -0.13 -2.68 -16.11
C PHE A 214 0.26 -3.83 -17.02
N LEU A 215 1.51 -3.79 -17.47
CA LEU A 215 2.20 -4.90 -18.11
C LEU A 215 3.48 -5.14 -17.33
N GLY A 216 3.77 -6.37 -16.93
CA GLY A 216 5.02 -6.64 -16.24
C GLY A 216 5.49 -8.07 -16.35
N GLU A 217 6.81 -8.20 -16.43
CA GLU A 217 7.53 -9.44 -16.15
C GLU A 217 7.85 -9.44 -14.65
N PRO A 218 7.21 -10.31 -13.85
CA PRO A 218 7.32 -10.26 -12.39
C PRO A 218 8.78 -10.34 -11.92
N GLY A 219 9.18 -9.37 -11.10
CA GLY A 219 10.55 -9.29 -10.54
C GLY A 219 11.62 -8.75 -11.50
N VAL A 220 11.27 -8.44 -12.75
CA VAL A 220 12.25 -7.98 -13.76
C VAL A 220 11.98 -6.54 -14.18
N ARG A 221 10.82 -6.28 -14.78
CA ARG A 221 10.46 -4.98 -15.36
C ARG A 221 8.96 -4.83 -15.47
N TYR A 222 8.49 -3.59 -15.49
CA TYR A 222 7.09 -3.31 -15.69
C TYR A 222 6.87 -1.96 -16.36
N TRP A 223 5.76 -1.88 -17.09
CA TRP A 223 5.16 -0.69 -17.63
C TRP A 223 3.80 -0.44 -16.99
N ARG A 224 3.45 0.84 -16.88
CA ARG A 224 2.32 1.30 -16.10
C ARG A 224 1.77 2.57 -16.71
N HIS A 225 0.45 2.60 -16.92
CA HIS A 225 -0.21 3.71 -17.56
C HIS A 225 -1.55 4.04 -16.93
N PHE A 226 -1.80 5.32 -16.70
CA PHE A 226 -2.99 5.79 -16.01
C PHE A 226 -3.90 6.57 -16.96
N LEU A 227 -5.19 6.27 -16.90
CA LEU A 227 -6.25 6.84 -17.70
C LEU A 227 -7.25 7.53 -16.81
N SER A 228 -7.24 8.87 -16.79
CA SER A 228 -8.25 9.62 -16.06
C SER A 228 -9.65 9.39 -16.65
N ALA A 229 -10.68 9.46 -15.81
CA ALA A 229 -12.08 9.35 -16.24
C ALA A 229 -12.43 10.20 -17.48
N GLY A 230 -11.97 11.46 -17.51
CA GLY A 230 -12.24 12.38 -18.62
C GLY A 230 -11.53 12.04 -19.94
N ALA A 231 -10.42 11.30 -19.91
CA ALA A 231 -9.65 10.94 -21.11
C ALA A 231 -10.38 9.92 -21.99
N LEU A 232 -11.36 9.20 -21.43
CA LEU A 232 -12.15 8.25 -22.20
C LEU A 232 -13.24 8.94 -23.02
N GLY A 233 -13.75 10.09 -22.58
CA GLY A 233 -14.78 10.91 -23.27
C GLY A 233 -16.14 10.24 -23.53
N GLY A 234 -16.18 8.90 -23.62
CA GLY A 234 -17.28 8.05 -24.09
C GLY A 234 -16.82 6.77 -24.81
N ALA A 235 -15.52 6.63 -25.10
CA ALA A 235 -14.94 5.45 -25.73
C ALA A 235 -14.83 4.26 -24.76
N THR A 236 -15.35 3.11 -25.16
CA THR A 236 -15.24 1.83 -24.43
C THR A 236 -13.98 1.04 -24.81
N GLY A 237 -13.27 1.46 -25.86
CA GLY A 237 -12.02 0.87 -26.33
C GLY A 237 -10.87 1.85 -26.15
N TYR A 238 -9.74 1.36 -25.65
CA TYR A 238 -8.57 2.18 -25.41
C TYR A 238 -7.37 1.63 -26.19
N TYR A 239 -6.88 2.43 -27.15
CA TYR A 239 -5.68 2.12 -27.91
C TYR A 239 -4.49 2.84 -27.29
N VAL A 240 -3.45 2.06 -26.95
CA VAL A 240 -2.10 2.58 -26.72
C VAL A 240 -1.21 1.92 -27.74
N ASP A 241 -0.61 2.72 -28.62
CA ASP A 241 0.60 2.29 -29.31
C ASP A 241 1.71 2.26 -28.27
N VAL A 242 1.93 1.09 -27.69
CA VAL A 242 2.87 0.95 -26.58
C VAL A 242 4.32 1.12 -27.06
N GLU A 243 4.66 0.86 -28.34
CA GLU A 243 5.99 1.17 -28.89
C GLU A 243 6.27 2.67 -28.91
N GLN A 244 5.23 3.48 -29.12
CA GLN A 244 5.29 4.94 -29.07
C GLN A 244 4.95 5.50 -27.68
N ALA A 245 4.55 4.65 -26.73
CA ALA A 245 4.23 5.08 -25.38
C ALA A 245 5.52 5.47 -24.64
N PRO A 246 5.57 6.67 -24.05
CA PRO A 246 6.74 7.11 -23.30
C PRO A 246 7.17 6.08 -22.25
N GLY A 247 8.44 5.66 -22.31
CA GLY A 247 9.05 4.76 -21.35
C GLY A 247 8.87 3.25 -21.61
N PHE A 248 8.09 2.83 -22.62
CA PHE A 248 7.89 1.40 -22.88
C PHE A 248 9.06 0.69 -23.55
N ALA A 249 9.80 1.37 -24.43
CA ALA A 249 10.93 0.76 -25.15
C ALA A 249 12.01 0.15 -24.22
N GLY A 250 12.11 0.64 -22.97
CA GLY A 250 13.02 0.09 -21.95
C GLY A 250 12.47 -1.11 -21.16
N VAL A 251 11.23 -1.52 -21.38
CA VAL A 251 10.52 -2.52 -20.56
C VAL A 251 9.75 -3.57 -21.37
N VAL A 252 10.08 -3.74 -22.66
CA VAL A 252 9.54 -4.81 -23.54
C VAL A 252 9.96 -6.18 -22.98
N PRO A 253 9.03 -7.10 -22.65
CA PRO A 253 9.38 -8.43 -22.15
C PRO A 253 10.20 -9.25 -23.15
N SER A 254 10.97 -10.22 -22.64
CA SER A 254 11.74 -11.14 -23.47
C SER A 254 10.79 -12.20 -24.02
N SER A 255 11.03 -12.67 -25.24
CA SER A 255 10.27 -13.80 -25.77
C SER A 255 10.44 -15.02 -24.87
N GLY A 256 9.33 -15.69 -24.56
CA GLY A 256 9.25 -16.81 -23.62
C GLY A 256 9.03 -16.39 -22.15
N SER A 257 9.08 -15.09 -21.81
CA SER A 257 8.86 -14.63 -20.44
C SER A 257 7.38 -14.75 -20.05
N SER A 258 7.14 -15.10 -18.78
CA SER A 258 5.81 -15.02 -18.17
C SER A 258 5.46 -13.57 -17.86
N VAL A 259 4.39 -13.07 -18.49
CA VAL A 259 3.96 -11.67 -18.42
C VAL A 259 2.59 -11.57 -17.78
N GLN A 260 2.46 -10.61 -16.87
CA GLN A 260 1.20 -10.24 -16.25
C GLN A 260 0.61 -9.01 -16.93
N LEU A 261 -0.64 -9.15 -17.34
CA LEU A 261 -1.47 -8.07 -17.84
C LEU A 261 -2.55 -7.77 -16.80
N ARG A 262 -2.68 -6.50 -16.41
CA ARG A 262 -3.65 -6.08 -15.41
C ARG A 262 -4.34 -4.79 -15.83
N ALA A 263 -5.64 -4.72 -15.54
CA ALA A 263 -6.43 -3.50 -15.62
C ALA A 263 -7.09 -3.26 -14.26
N THR A 264 -6.98 -2.06 -13.72
CA THR A 264 -7.57 -1.69 -12.43
C THR A 264 -8.43 -0.44 -12.61
N ALA A 265 -9.63 -0.46 -12.06
CA ALA A 265 -10.53 0.69 -12.00
C ALA A 265 -10.52 1.28 -10.58
N PHE A 266 -10.49 2.61 -10.45
CA PHE A 266 -10.41 3.29 -9.15
C PHE A 266 -11.55 4.28 -8.93
N ALA A 267 -12.08 4.29 -7.72
CA ALA A 267 -12.86 5.41 -7.19
C ALA A 267 -12.30 5.85 -5.85
N GLY A 268 -12.45 7.13 -5.50
CA GLY A 268 -12.02 7.63 -4.21
C GLY A 268 -12.68 8.92 -3.76
N ASP A 269 -12.44 9.27 -2.50
CA ASP A 269 -12.98 10.47 -1.84
C ASP A 269 -12.08 11.71 -2.02
N GLN A 270 -10.90 11.54 -2.60
CA GLN A 270 -9.96 12.62 -2.92
C GLN A 270 -9.86 12.83 -4.43
N PRO A 271 -9.67 14.08 -4.89
CA PRO A 271 -9.43 14.34 -6.30
C PRO A 271 -8.10 13.69 -6.72
N LEU A 272 -8.06 13.15 -7.93
CA LEU A 272 -6.87 12.51 -8.49
C LEU A 272 -5.63 13.42 -8.41
N SER A 273 -5.78 14.72 -8.62
CA SER A 273 -4.69 15.69 -8.52
C SER A 273 -4.05 15.73 -7.13
N ALA A 274 -4.83 15.62 -6.05
CA ALA A 274 -4.30 15.59 -4.69
C ALA A 274 -3.50 14.30 -4.43
N LEU A 275 -4.03 13.16 -4.88
CA LEU A 275 -3.33 11.87 -4.76
C LEU A 275 -2.01 11.89 -5.53
N LEU A 276 -2.01 12.37 -6.77
CA LEU A 276 -0.80 12.43 -7.60
C LEU A 276 0.23 13.45 -7.07
N ALA A 277 -0.21 14.52 -6.42
CA ALA A 277 0.66 15.51 -5.77
C ALA A 277 1.26 14.99 -4.45
N ALA A 278 0.58 14.07 -3.78
CA ALA A 278 1.05 13.48 -2.53
C ALA A 278 2.29 12.60 -2.74
N ARG A 279 3.09 12.47 -1.68
CA ARG A 279 4.34 11.71 -1.72
C ARG A 279 4.03 10.21 -1.86
N PRO A 280 4.71 9.47 -2.74
CA PRO A 280 4.49 8.03 -2.90
C PRO A 280 4.92 7.27 -1.65
N ILE A 281 4.19 6.19 -1.36
CA ILE A 281 4.59 5.24 -0.34
C ILE A 281 5.66 4.30 -0.94
N PRO A 282 6.83 4.14 -0.28
CA PRO A 282 7.85 3.12 -0.51
C PRO A 282 7.49 1.80 -1.18
N LYS A 283 6.48 1.12 -0.67
CA LYS A 283 6.08 -0.23 -1.05
C LYS A 283 4.61 -0.21 -1.40
N GLU A 284 4.23 -1.05 -2.35
CA GLU A 284 2.82 -1.28 -2.60
C GLU A 284 2.17 -1.86 -1.35
N THR A 285 1.20 -1.14 -0.83
CA THR A 285 0.25 -1.62 0.17
C THR A 285 -0.42 -2.90 -0.32
N PHE A 286 -0.64 -3.01 -1.63
CA PHE A 286 -1.16 -4.20 -2.27
C PHE A 286 -0.53 -4.41 -3.65
N ALA A 287 0.16 -5.54 -3.84
CA ALA A 287 1.01 -5.88 -4.98
C ALA A 287 0.29 -6.01 -6.35
N ALA A 288 -0.95 -5.54 -6.48
CA ALA A 288 -1.72 -5.59 -7.72
C ALA A 288 -2.64 -4.40 -8.00
N HIS A 289 -2.67 -3.36 -7.16
CA HIS A 289 -3.74 -2.34 -7.26
C HIS A 289 -3.26 -0.90 -7.13
N SER A 290 -2.34 -0.57 -6.23
CA SER A 290 -2.36 0.79 -5.68
C SER A 290 -1.21 1.68 -6.08
N LEU A 291 -0.01 1.23 -6.47
CA LEU A 291 1.20 2.09 -6.44
C LEU A 291 1.01 3.51 -7.01
N PHE A 292 0.26 3.65 -8.11
CA PHE A 292 -0.05 4.97 -8.67
C PHE A 292 -0.74 5.90 -7.67
N LEU A 293 -1.70 5.37 -6.93
CA LEU A 293 -2.52 6.01 -5.90
C LEU A 293 -2.07 5.64 -4.46
N ASP A 294 -0.97 4.91 -4.32
CA ASP A 294 -0.39 4.54 -3.03
C ASP A 294 0.46 5.70 -2.51
N ARG A 295 -0.24 6.60 -1.83
CA ARG A 295 0.23 7.95 -1.53
C ARG A 295 0.06 8.21 -0.06
N MET A 296 1.01 8.95 0.50
CA MET A 296 1.01 9.39 1.88
C MET A 296 -0.03 10.51 2.06
N TRP A 297 -1.30 10.13 1.98
CA TRP A 297 -2.46 11.01 2.02
C TRP A 297 -3.66 10.27 2.66
N PRO A 298 -4.44 10.91 3.54
CA PRO A 298 -5.72 10.38 3.99
C PRO A 298 -6.65 10.19 2.78
N VAL A 299 -7.18 8.98 2.61
CA VAL A 299 -7.99 8.65 1.43
C VAL A 299 -8.85 7.41 1.71
N HIS A 300 -10.04 7.38 1.13
CA HIS A 300 -10.81 6.17 0.86
C HIS A 300 -10.71 5.87 -0.63
N LEU A 301 -10.11 4.72 -0.98
CA LEU A 301 -9.99 4.22 -2.34
C LEU A 301 -10.66 2.86 -2.47
N GLU A 302 -11.45 2.69 -3.52
CA GLU A 302 -11.98 1.41 -3.96
C GLU A 302 -11.36 1.03 -5.29
N ALA A 303 -10.97 -0.23 -5.42
CA ALA A 303 -10.27 -0.75 -6.58
C ALA A 303 -10.87 -2.08 -7.05
N ALA A 304 -11.16 -2.17 -8.35
CA ALA A 304 -11.59 -3.39 -9.02
C ALA A 304 -10.50 -3.82 -10.01
N LEU A 305 -10.07 -5.09 -9.98
CA LEU A 305 -9.01 -5.61 -10.84
C LEU A 305 -9.53 -6.68 -11.80
N LEU A 306 -8.93 -6.67 -12.98
CA LEU A 306 -8.85 -7.82 -13.86
C LEU A 306 -7.39 -8.15 -14.10
N GLN A 307 -7.02 -9.42 -13.95
CA GLN A 307 -5.66 -9.90 -14.20
C GLN A 307 -5.68 -11.09 -15.16
N SER A 308 -4.67 -11.15 -16.01
CA SER A 308 -4.31 -12.29 -16.82
C SER A 308 -2.81 -12.51 -16.82
N THR A 309 -2.38 -13.74 -17.05
CA THR A 309 -0.98 -14.10 -17.24
C THR A 309 -0.86 -14.86 -18.56
N PHE A 310 0.18 -14.56 -19.34
CA PHE A 310 0.46 -15.23 -20.61
C PHE A 310 1.97 -15.27 -20.87
N THR A 311 2.39 -16.08 -21.84
CA THR A 311 3.78 -16.14 -22.30
C THR A 311 3.98 -15.14 -23.43
N TRP A 312 4.93 -14.23 -23.27
CA TRP A 312 5.38 -13.28 -24.30
C TRP A 312 6.23 -13.95 -25.37
#